data_AF-A0A1I1NTN1-F1
#
_entry.id   AF-A0A1I1NTN1-F1
#
_cell.length_a   1.000
_cell.length_b   1.000
_cell.length_c   1.000
_cell.angle_alpha   90.00
_cell.angle_beta   90.00
_cell.angle_gamma   90.00
#
_symmetry.space_group_name_H-M   'P 1'
#
loop_
_entity.id
_entity.type
_entity.pdbx_description
1 polymer ?
#
loop_
_entity_poly.entity_id
_entity_poly.type
_entity_poly.pdbx_seq_one_letter_code
_entity_poly.pdbx_strand_id
1 'polypeptide(L)'
;MRCPTRFPTLSALALLLALPAAPALAQANTDYDACRGAGHDFGTCMTYMMDRNAMGCTAARKQIRRQKSAAAKEGWHLAFAGRKDSTITGIRGCGYAWNSDPAKAQQAAMQNCRKWEKTYGTGDGDKVCSLMN
;
A
#
# COMPACT_ATOMS: atom_id res chain seq x y z
N MET A 1 0.17 54.12 43.08
CA MET A 1 -0.49 53.15 42.17
C MET A 1 0.01 53.37 40.75
N ARG A 2 0.53 52.30 40.12
CA ARG A 2 0.86 52.06 38.69
C ARG A 2 2.30 51.57 38.51
N CYS A 3 2.42 50.23 38.53
CA CYS A 3 3.55 49.48 37.99
C CYS A 3 3.31 49.15 36.50
N PRO A 4 4.38 48.79 35.75
CA PRO A 4 4.52 48.89 34.29
C PRO A 4 4.42 47.53 33.57
N THR A 5 4.62 47.50 32.24
CA THR A 5 5.16 46.41 31.36
C THR A 5 4.83 46.77 29.90
N ARG A 6 5.70 46.95 28.89
CA ARG A 6 6.85 46.22 28.28
C ARG A 6 6.52 44.87 27.62
N PHE A 7 6.45 44.91 26.27
CA PHE A 7 6.78 43.89 25.23
C PHE A 7 5.89 42.62 25.13
N PRO A 8 6.02 41.77 24.09
CA PRO A 8 5.96 42.01 22.62
C PRO A 8 5.07 40.95 21.88
N THR A 9 4.83 41.19 20.58
CA THR A 9 4.62 40.19 19.50
C THR A 9 3.98 38.83 19.83
N LEU A 10 2.69 38.65 19.51
CA LEU A 10 2.10 37.34 19.22
C LEU A 10 1.00 37.49 18.15
N SER A 11 1.39 37.63 16.89
CA SER A 11 0.53 37.22 15.77
C SER A 11 1.13 35.97 15.17
N ALA A 12 0.94 34.86 15.89
CA ALA A 12 1.11 33.53 15.35
C ALA A 12 -0.07 33.28 14.39
N LEU A 13 0.09 33.69 13.12
CA LEU A 13 -0.70 33.09 12.04
C LEU A 13 -0.17 31.65 11.87
N ALA A 14 -0.70 30.74 12.69
CA ALA A 14 -0.59 29.32 12.45
C ALA A 14 -1.43 29.01 11.21
N LEU A 15 -0.79 29.13 10.05
CA LEU A 15 -1.27 28.59 8.78
C LEU A 15 -1.24 27.06 8.93
N LEU A 16 -2.25 26.50 9.60
CA LEU A 16 -2.56 25.09 9.55
C LEU A 16 -2.99 24.81 8.11
N LEU A 17 -1.99 24.56 7.26
CA LEU A 17 -2.16 23.91 5.99
C LEU A 17 -2.91 22.61 6.29
N ALA A 18 -4.22 22.63 6.04
CA ALA A 18 -5.01 21.45 5.81
C ALA A 18 -4.40 20.76 4.59
N LEU A 19 -3.34 19.98 4.81
CA LEU A 19 -2.90 19.00 3.83
C LEU A 19 -4.10 18.09 3.61
N PRO A 20 -4.72 18.12 2.42
CA PRO A 20 -5.72 17.13 2.12
C PRO A 20 -5.00 15.79 2.25
N ALA A 21 -5.53 14.91 3.09
CA ALA A 21 -5.18 13.51 3.07
C ALA A 21 -5.61 12.96 1.70
N ALA A 22 -4.85 13.28 0.66
CA ALA A 22 -4.93 12.60 -0.62
C ALA A 22 -4.72 11.13 -0.26
N PRO A 23 -5.73 10.28 -0.52
CA PRO A 23 -5.82 8.95 0.04
C PRO A 23 -4.56 8.21 -0.41
N ALA A 24 -3.93 7.40 0.44
CA ALA A 24 -2.62 6.74 0.19
C ALA A 24 -2.39 6.17 -1.23
N LEU A 25 -3.47 5.89 -1.98
CA LEU A 25 -3.45 5.57 -3.41
C LEU A 25 -2.92 6.68 -4.34
N ALA A 26 -3.25 7.95 -4.11
CA ALA A 26 -2.81 9.06 -4.94
C ALA A 26 -1.31 9.30 -4.77
N GLN A 27 -0.82 9.30 -3.53
CA GLN A 27 0.61 9.40 -3.24
C GLN A 27 1.39 8.20 -3.83
N ALA A 28 0.84 6.99 -3.73
CA ALA A 28 1.43 5.80 -4.33
C ALA A 28 1.61 5.95 -5.85
N ASN A 29 0.63 6.50 -6.56
CA ASN A 29 0.78 6.74 -8.00
C ASN A 29 1.86 7.78 -8.29
N THR A 30 1.90 8.88 -7.54
CA THR A 30 2.93 9.92 -7.69
C THR A 30 4.33 9.35 -7.46
N ASP A 31 4.51 8.52 -6.44
CA ASP A 31 5.80 7.89 -6.13
C ASP A 31 6.23 6.91 -7.25
N TYR A 32 5.28 6.17 -7.80
CA TYR A 32 5.51 5.28 -8.93
C TYR A 32 5.90 6.07 -10.18
N ASP A 33 5.16 7.13 -10.52
CA ASP A 33 5.43 7.97 -11.69
C ASP A 33 6.77 8.70 -11.56
N ALA A 34 7.13 9.18 -10.37
CA ALA A 34 8.42 9.79 -10.09
C ALA A 34 9.57 8.79 -10.29
N CYS A 35 9.41 7.55 -9.82
CA CYS A 35 10.40 6.49 -10.03
C CYS A 35 10.55 6.14 -11.52
N ARG A 36 9.44 6.08 -12.27
CA ARG A 36 9.47 5.86 -13.72
C ARG A 36 10.13 7.03 -14.45
N GLY A 37 9.86 8.27 -14.03
CA GLY A 37 10.50 9.48 -14.55
C GLY A 37 12.02 9.50 -14.32
N ALA A 38 12.52 8.80 -13.30
CA ALA A 38 13.95 8.60 -13.05
C ALA A 38 14.58 7.45 -13.87
N GLY A 39 13.80 6.74 -14.71
CA GLY A 39 14.31 5.73 -15.63
C GLY A 39 14.44 4.31 -15.04
N HIS A 40 13.88 4.05 -13.86
CA HIS A 40 13.92 2.71 -13.26
C HIS A 40 12.87 1.76 -13.87
N ASP A 41 13.13 0.46 -13.78
CA ASP A 41 12.22 -0.57 -14.27
C ASP A 41 10.94 -0.68 -13.42
N PHE A 42 9.92 -1.33 -13.98
CA PHE A 42 8.61 -1.53 -13.35
C PHE A 42 8.72 -2.19 -11.96
N GLY A 43 9.51 -3.26 -11.82
CA GLY A 43 9.66 -4.00 -10.58
C GLY A 43 10.31 -3.18 -9.47
N THR A 44 11.30 -2.37 -9.82
CA THR A 44 11.94 -1.41 -8.93
C THR A 44 10.94 -0.35 -8.47
N CYS A 45 10.16 0.24 -9.39
CA CYS A 45 9.18 1.25 -9.03
C CYS A 45 7.98 0.72 -8.24
N MET A 46 7.58 -0.53 -8.50
CA MET A 46 6.57 -1.21 -7.67
C MET A 46 7.06 -1.42 -6.24
N THR A 47 8.32 -1.86 -6.06
CA THR A 47 8.94 -1.99 -4.74
C THR A 47 8.95 -0.64 -4.02
N TYR A 48 9.48 0.38 -4.69
CA TYR A 48 9.56 1.74 -4.14
C TYR A 48 8.21 2.30 -3.71
N MET A 49 7.18 2.17 -4.56
CA MET A 49 5.82 2.60 -4.25
C MET A 49 5.25 1.84 -3.05
N MET A 50 5.39 0.51 -3.02
CA MET A 50 4.78 -0.35 -1.99
C MET A 50 5.47 -0.24 -0.62
N ASP A 51 6.78 0.03 -0.58
CA ASP A 51 7.52 0.21 0.67
C ASP A 51 7.25 1.58 1.31
N ARG A 52 7.06 2.63 0.49
CA ARG A 52 6.78 3.99 0.99
C ARG A 52 5.34 4.22 1.39
N ASN A 53 4.41 3.51 0.75
CA ASN A 53 2.99 3.67 1.00
C ASN A 53 2.51 2.47 1.83
N ALA A 54 2.32 2.68 3.13
CA ALA A 54 1.68 1.70 4.01
C ALA A 54 0.23 1.47 3.57
N MET A 55 0.04 0.62 2.57
CA MET A 55 -1.26 0.35 1.96
C MET A 55 -1.98 -0.76 2.72
N GLY A 56 -3.18 -0.45 3.21
CA GLY A 56 -4.10 -1.49 3.65
C GLY A 56 -4.44 -2.45 2.50
N CYS A 57 -4.82 -3.70 2.83
CA CYS A 57 -5.06 -4.76 1.83
C CYS A 57 -6.01 -4.37 0.70
N THR A 58 -7.07 -3.61 1.00
CA THR A 58 -8.00 -3.10 -0.01
C THR A 58 -7.34 -2.12 -0.98
N ALA A 59 -6.46 -1.24 -0.48
CA ALA A 59 -5.74 -0.29 -1.31
C ALA A 59 -4.70 -1.00 -2.18
N ALA A 60 -3.91 -1.92 -1.60
CA ALA A 60 -2.93 -2.72 -2.33
C ALA A 60 -3.58 -3.55 -3.45
N ARG A 61 -4.73 -4.19 -3.17
CA ARG A 61 -5.50 -4.94 -4.18
C ARG A 61 -5.95 -4.02 -5.33
N LYS A 62 -6.48 -2.84 -5.01
CA LYS A 62 -6.89 -1.85 -6.01
C LYS A 62 -5.71 -1.42 -6.88
N GLN A 63 -4.53 -1.19 -6.28
CA GLN A 63 -3.35 -0.80 -7.03
C GLN A 63 -2.86 -1.89 -7.97
N ILE A 64 -2.73 -3.12 -7.47
CA ILE A 64 -2.32 -4.26 -8.29
C ILE A 64 -3.26 -4.46 -9.46
N ARG A 65 -4.58 -4.36 -9.24
CA ARG A 65 -5.55 -4.48 -10.32
C ARG A 65 -5.40 -3.39 -11.38
N ARG A 66 -5.06 -2.15 -10.99
CA ARG A 66 -4.82 -1.04 -11.91
C ARG A 66 -3.55 -1.24 -12.73
N GLN A 67 -2.46 -1.66 -12.08
CA GLN A 67 -1.15 -1.81 -12.72
C GLN A 67 -1.00 -3.13 -13.49
N LYS A 68 -1.90 -4.10 -13.32
CA LYS A 68 -1.80 -5.45 -13.91
C LYS A 68 -1.61 -5.44 -15.43
N SER A 69 -2.33 -4.57 -16.14
CA SER A 69 -2.22 -4.48 -17.60
C SER A 69 -0.94 -3.80 -18.06
N ALA A 70 -0.47 -2.76 -17.35
CA ALA A 70 0.80 -2.10 -17.62
C ALA A 70 1.97 -3.05 -17.35
N ALA A 71 1.94 -3.74 -16.21
CA ALA A 71 2.92 -4.77 -15.84
C ALA A 71 3.05 -5.84 -16.94
N ALA A 72 1.92 -6.38 -17.40
CA ALA A 72 1.91 -7.45 -18.41
C ALA A 72 2.54 -7.00 -19.74
N LYS A 73 2.38 -5.74 -20.14
CA LYS A 73 3.04 -5.18 -21.34
C LYS A 73 4.56 -5.10 -21.20
N GLU A 74 5.05 -4.92 -19.98
CA GLU A 74 6.46 -4.83 -19.64
C GLU A 74 7.05 -6.20 -19.24
N GLY A 75 6.31 -7.30 -19.39
CA GLY A 75 6.76 -8.66 -19.04
C GLY A 75 6.74 -8.96 -17.54
N TRP A 76 6.00 -8.18 -16.75
CA TRP A 76 5.84 -8.38 -15.32
C TRP A 76 4.45 -8.92 -14.97
N HIS A 77 4.42 -9.83 -14.00
CA HIS A 77 3.21 -10.41 -13.46
C HIS A 77 3.02 -9.97 -12.02
N LEU A 78 1.88 -9.34 -11.75
CA LEU A 78 1.46 -8.97 -10.40
C LEU A 78 0.52 -10.03 -9.84
N ALA A 79 0.75 -10.43 -8.59
CA ALA A 79 -0.13 -11.33 -7.86
C ALA A 79 -0.54 -10.71 -6.52
N PHE A 80 -1.79 -10.94 -6.15
CA PHE A 80 -2.33 -10.60 -4.84
C PHE A 80 -2.97 -11.86 -4.24
N ALA A 81 -2.65 -12.13 -2.99
CA ALA A 81 -3.29 -13.12 -2.17
C ALA A 81 -3.94 -12.40 -0.98
N GLY A 82 -5.18 -12.78 -0.67
CA GLY A 82 -5.90 -12.24 0.46
C GLY A 82 -6.65 -13.33 1.18
N ARG A 83 -6.86 -13.13 2.47
CA ARG A 83 -7.83 -13.91 3.23
C ARG A 83 -9.21 -13.28 3.05
N LYS A 84 -10.17 -14.08 2.61
CA LYS A 84 -11.57 -13.67 2.57
C LYS A 84 -12.18 -14.03 3.92
N ASP A 85 -12.32 -13.07 4.83
CA ASP A 85 -13.14 -13.25 6.04
C ASP A 85 -14.63 -13.07 5.65
N SER A 86 -15.56 -13.47 6.53
CA SER A 86 -16.99 -13.29 6.31
C SER A 86 -17.28 -11.86 5.85
N THR A 87 -18.23 -11.71 4.92
CA THR A 87 -18.51 -10.52 4.10
C THR A 87 -18.68 -9.19 4.85
N ILE A 88 -18.81 -9.22 6.18
CA ILE A 88 -18.97 -8.07 7.07
C ILE A 88 -17.64 -7.33 7.33
N THR A 89 -16.49 -8.02 7.37
CA THR A 89 -15.23 -7.41 7.89
C THR A 89 -14.15 -7.12 6.83
N GLY A 90 -14.35 -7.52 5.57
CA GLY A 90 -13.40 -7.27 4.47
C GLY A 90 -12.19 -8.21 4.44
N ILE A 91 -11.19 -7.89 3.59
CA ILE A 91 -9.95 -8.69 3.44
C ILE A 91 -9.04 -8.40 4.64
N ARG A 92 -8.79 -9.39 5.49
CA ARG A 92 -7.92 -9.29 6.69
C ARG A 92 -6.68 -10.16 6.53
N GLY A 93 -5.53 -9.53 6.34
CA GLY A 93 -4.30 -10.23 5.97
C GLY A 93 -4.22 -10.45 4.46
N CYS A 94 -3.18 -9.92 3.86
CA CYS A 94 -2.92 -10.04 2.43
C CYS A 94 -1.41 -10.12 2.18
N GLY A 95 -1.07 -10.72 1.05
CA GLY A 95 0.26 -10.70 0.50
C GLY A 95 0.18 -10.30 -0.96
N TYR A 96 1.17 -9.58 -1.41
CA TYR A 96 1.34 -9.27 -2.81
C TYR A 96 2.79 -9.49 -3.22
N ALA A 97 2.98 -9.71 -4.51
CA ALA A 97 4.29 -9.85 -5.11
C ALA A 97 4.21 -9.58 -6.61
N TRP A 98 5.37 -9.33 -7.20
CA TRP A 98 5.55 -9.17 -8.64
C TRP A 98 6.80 -9.92 -9.09
N ASN A 99 6.74 -10.48 -10.30
CA ASN A 99 7.86 -11.19 -10.90
C ASN A 99 7.69 -11.28 -12.42
N SER A 100 8.77 -11.52 -13.15
CA SER A 100 8.71 -11.84 -14.59
C SER A 100 8.14 -13.23 -14.86
N ASP A 101 8.12 -14.12 -13.86
CA ASP A 101 7.46 -15.42 -13.90
C ASP A 101 6.12 -15.39 -13.13
N PRO A 102 4.98 -15.71 -13.77
CA PRO A 102 3.68 -15.66 -13.12
C PRO A 102 3.57 -16.63 -11.93
N ALA A 103 4.20 -17.81 -12.00
CA ALA A 103 4.15 -18.79 -10.93
C ALA A 103 4.92 -18.29 -9.69
N LYS A 104 6.09 -17.66 -9.89
CA LYS A 104 6.86 -17.06 -8.81
C LYS A 104 6.13 -15.90 -8.15
N ALA A 105 5.47 -15.05 -8.95
CA ALA A 105 4.65 -13.95 -8.41
C ALA A 105 3.51 -14.50 -7.53
N GLN A 106 2.78 -15.50 -8.00
CA GLN A 106 1.69 -16.13 -7.24
C GLN A 106 2.19 -16.80 -5.96
N GLN A 107 3.27 -17.57 -6.05
CA GLN A 107 3.87 -18.24 -4.90
C GLN A 107 4.32 -17.24 -3.84
N ALA A 108 5.03 -16.17 -4.23
CA ALA A 108 5.49 -15.14 -3.32
C ALA A 108 4.32 -14.38 -2.66
N ALA A 109 3.27 -14.05 -3.42
CA ALA A 109 2.07 -13.41 -2.86
C ALA A 109 1.39 -14.29 -1.80
N MET A 110 1.24 -15.60 -2.08
CA MET A 110 0.69 -16.56 -1.13
C MET A 110 1.56 -16.73 0.11
N GLN A 111 2.88 -16.81 -0.04
CA GLN A 111 3.81 -16.86 1.09
C GLN A 111 3.71 -15.60 1.96
N ASN A 112 3.67 -14.42 1.34
CA ASN A 112 3.52 -13.14 2.05
C ASN A 112 2.17 -13.07 2.78
N CYS A 113 1.10 -13.58 2.19
CA CYS A 113 -0.21 -13.65 2.85
C CYS A 113 -0.15 -14.56 4.09
N ARG A 114 0.42 -15.75 3.97
CA ARG A 114 0.58 -16.73 5.06
C ARG A 114 1.47 -16.25 6.20
N LYS A 115 2.45 -15.36 5.94
CA LYS A 115 3.28 -14.74 7.00
C LYS A 115 2.41 -14.00 8.02
N TRP A 116 1.36 -13.33 7.55
CA TRP A 116 0.42 -12.58 8.38
C TRP A 116 -0.68 -13.45 8.99
N GLU A 117 -0.92 -14.66 8.48
CA GLU A 117 -1.91 -15.58 9.07
C GLU A 117 -1.50 -16.11 10.44
N LYS A 118 -0.20 -16.21 10.73
CA LYS A 118 0.33 -16.67 12.03
C LYS A 118 -0.20 -15.83 13.21
N THR A 119 -0.52 -14.56 12.99
CA THR A 119 -1.03 -13.63 14.00
C THR A 119 -2.56 -13.67 14.18
N TYR A 120 -3.31 -14.34 13.29
CA TYR A 120 -4.78 -14.23 13.22
C TYR A 120 -5.55 -15.56 13.33
N GLY A 121 -4.93 -16.58 13.93
CA GLY A 121 -5.60 -17.81 14.39
C GLY A 121 -4.79 -19.07 14.08
N THR A 122 -4.36 -19.76 15.12
CA THR A 122 -3.91 -21.16 15.06
C THR A 122 -5.12 -22.07 14.88
N GLY A 123 -5.12 -22.90 13.83
CA GLY A 123 -5.98 -24.10 13.73
C GLY A 123 -7.26 -23.94 12.91
N ASP A 124 -7.28 -24.59 11.75
CA ASP A 124 -8.42 -25.35 11.20
C ASP A 124 -9.77 -24.63 10.93
N GLY A 125 -9.79 -23.41 10.38
CA GLY A 125 -11.04 -22.71 10.01
C GLY A 125 -11.10 -22.20 8.56
N ASP A 126 -12.33 -21.96 8.05
CA ASP A 126 -12.80 -21.48 6.72
C ASP A 126 -12.11 -20.23 6.11
N LYS A 127 -11.01 -19.75 6.70
CA LYS A 127 -10.43 -18.44 6.43
C LYS A 127 -8.97 -18.57 6.02
N VAL A 128 -8.76 -19.05 4.80
CA VAL A 128 -7.45 -19.31 4.17
C VAL A 128 -7.04 -18.19 3.20
N CYS A 129 -5.73 -17.92 3.10
CA CYS A 129 -5.15 -17.12 2.03
C CYS A 129 -5.42 -17.77 0.67
N SER A 130 -5.95 -16.97 -0.25
CA SER A 130 -6.24 -17.38 -1.62
C SER A 130 -5.76 -16.32 -2.60
N LEU A 131 -5.35 -16.74 -3.80
CA LEU A 131 -5.07 -15.81 -4.89
C LEU A 131 -6.36 -15.09 -5.27
N MET A 132 -6.29 -13.77 -5.37
CA MET A 132 -7.42 -12.95 -5.82
C MET A 132 -7.08 -12.28 -7.15
N ASN A 133 -8.06 -12.30 -8.05
CA ASN A 133 -8.03 -11.53 -9.29
C ASN A 133 -8.48 -10.07 -9.09
#